data_AF-A0A1T2A537-F1
#
_entry.id   AF-A0A1T2A537-F1
#
_cell.length_a   1.000
_cell.length_b   1.000
_cell.length_c   1.000
_cell.angle_alpha   90.00
_cell.angle_beta   90.00
_cell.angle_gamma   90.00
#
_symmetry.space_group_name_H-M   'P 1'
#
loop_
_entity.id
_entity.type
_entity.pdbx_description
1 polymer ?
#
loop_
_entity_poly.entity_id
_entity_poly.type
_entity_poly.pdbx_seq_one_letter_code
_entity_poly.pdbx_strand_id
1 'polypeptide(L)'
;MDRETRNHILWLSALWVVFSALGEWLVQVAVEHWPLIASTQGAVTGEAIFFLMRATVPVFVIVTLIIGYSAIRFRVPQDDEKPAEAQFATNGLFIAAWVGLSALLNVIFIIYPGVYGLETLWSSARAAVAQNALTVKVTAKQWEWDFSYPDEGIETVDKLIVPLDRPIHFILQSKDVMHSFWAPAWGIKKAVIPGETRDLVVTPTKIMDTLSDPTMRIQCAQICGAGHPVMRSELRVVSAADFDTWVAKQQDAAKQEAGSMSGMNMGGGGSDQSGGMQMQDNASGNMNMNGSGQSGSASMQDQGVGSMDMSSEGSGGSGSMNMPSSQSNTDMQMPNMDSNGSGN
;
A
#
# COMPACT_ATOMS: atom_id res chain seq x y z
N MET A 1 29.35 18.42 -40.48
CA MET A 1 29.64 17.28 -39.59
C MET A 1 30.75 16.47 -40.22
N ASP A 2 31.87 16.28 -39.51
CA ASP A 2 32.99 15.48 -40.00
C ASP A 2 32.66 13.97 -40.01
N ARG A 3 33.54 13.17 -40.61
CA ARG A 3 33.35 11.72 -40.79
C ARG A 3 33.40 10.95 -39.47
N GLU A 4 34.21 11.37 -38.52
CA GLU A 4 34.39 10.71 -37.22
C GLU A 4 33.15 10.90 -36.35
N THR A 5 32.67 12.13 -36.22
CA THR A 5 31.42 12.49 -35.55
C THR A 5 30.23 11.72 -36.15
N ARG A 6 30.17 11.61 -37.49
CA ARG A 6 29.15 10.81 -38.16
C ARG A 6 29.22 9.33 -37.77
N ASN A 7 30.42 8.75 -37.71
CA ASN A 7 30.60 7.35 -37.34
C ASN A 7 30.18 7.09 -35.88
N HIS A 8 30.49 8.00 -34.96
CA HIS A 8 30.05 7.91 -33.56
C HIS A 8 28.53 7.95 -33.43
N ILE A 9 27.86 8.88 -34.12
CA ILE A 9 26.40 8.95 -34.13
C ILE A 9 25.80 7.66 -34.68
N LEU A 10 26.29 7.16 -35.81
CA LEU A 10 25.81 5.91 -36.41
C LEU A 10 25.97 4.72 -35.46
N TRP A 11 27.12 4.59 -34.80
CA TRP A 11 27.39 3.50 -33.88
C TRP A 11 26.53 3.60 -32.61
N LEU A 12 26.39 4.80 -32.02
CA LEU A 12 25.53 5.02 -30.85
C LEU A 12 24.05 4.78 -31.18
N SER A 13 23.59 5.18 -32.37
CA SER A 13 22.23 4.87 -32.84
C SER A 13 22.04 3.37 -33.04
N ALA A 14 23.01 2.66 -33.61
CA ALA A 14 22.94 1.21 -33.76
C ALA A 14 22.89 0.50 -32.40
N LEU A 15 23.74 0.90 -31.45
CA LEU A 15 23.69 0.40 -30.08
C LEU A 15 22.35 0.69 -29.40
N TRP A 16 21.82 1.91 -29.57
CA TRP A 16 20.53 2.28 -29.01
C TRP A 16 19.43 1.36 -29.50
N VAL A 17 19.37 1.07 -30.80
CA VAL A 17 18.39 0.12 -31.36
C VAL A 17 18.58 -1.28 -30.78
N VAL A 18 19.81 -1.79 -30.76
CA VAL A 18 20.11 -3.15 -30.25
C VAL A 18 19.76 -3.29 -28.77
N PHE A 19 20.20 -2.36 -27.93
CA PHE A 19 19.92 -2.39 -26.50
C PHE A 19 18.46 -2.10 -26.17
N SER A 20 17.78 -1.28 -26.97
CA SER A 20 16.33 -1.09 -26.81
C SER A 20 15.58 -2.38 -27.17
N ALA A 21 15.93 -3.06 -28.25
CA ALA A 21 15.34 -4.35 -28.60
C ALA A 21 15.60 -5.42 -27.52
N LEU A 22 16.81 -5.46 -26.96
CA LEU A 22 17.13 -6.31 -25.82
C LEU A 22 16.31 -5.94 -24.58
N GLY A 23 16.19 -4.65 -24.28
CA GLY A 23 15.39 -4.15 -23.16
C GLY A 23 13.91 -4.49 -23.30
N GLU A 24 13.33 -4.36 -24.49
CA GLU A 24 11.95 -4.76 -24.78
C GLU A 24 11.75 -6.26 -24.61
N TRP A 25 12.70 -7.07 -25.05
CA TRP A 25 12.68 -8.51 -24.80
C TRP A 25 12.74 -8.83 -23.29
N LEU A 26 13.58 -8.13 -22.51
CA LEU A 26 13.61 -8.27 -21.06
C LEU A 26 12.30 -7.85 -20.39
N VAL A 27 11.67 -6.78 -20.86
CA VAL A 27 10.34 -6.36 -20.39
C VAL A 27 9.31 -7.44 -20.71
N GLN A 28 9.31 -8.03 -21.90
CA GLN A 28 8.41 -9.13 -22.24
C GLN A 28 8.58 -10.31 -21.26
N VAL A 29 9.82 -10.72 -20.99
CA VAL A 29 10.10 -11.78 -20.00
C VAL A 29 9.62 -11.38 -18.60
N ALA A 30 9.81 -10.12 -18.19
CA ALA A 30 9.34 -9.62 -16.90
C ALA A 30 7.81 -9.59 -16.77
N VAL A 31 7.11 -9.24 -17.85
CA VAL A 31 5.64 -9.23 -17.93
C VAL A 31 5.09 -10.65 -17.78
N GLU A 32 5.73 -11.64 -18.40
CA GLU A 32 5.34 -13.06 -18.28
C GLU A 32 5.46 -13.61 -16.86
N HIS A 33 6.39 -13.05 -16.07
CA HIS A 33 6.62 -13.41 -14.66
C HIS A 33 6.04 -12.38 -13.68
N TRP A 34 5.22 -11.44 -14.17
CA TRP A 34 4.65 -10.40 -13.32
C TRP A 34 3.77 -11.01 -12.23
N PRO A 35 3.75 -10.44 -11.01
CA PRO A 35 2.86 -10.91 -9.96
C PRO A 35 1.41 -11.05 -10.42
N LEU A 36 0.70 -12.00 -9.82
CA LEU A 36 -0.67 -12.35 -10.16
C LEU A 36 -1.55 -11.10 -10.28
N ILE A 37 -2.33 -11.04 -11.37
CA ILE A 37 -3.46 -10.13 -11.52
C ILE A 37 -4.74 -10.98 -11.50
N ALA A 38 -5.59 -10.73 -10.51
CA ALA A 38 -6.79 -11.49 -10.19
C ALA A 38 -8.05 -10.61 -10.05
N SER A 39 -8.05 -9.43 -10.69
CA SER A 39 -9.24 -8.59 -10.80
C SER A 39 -9.32 -7.84 -12.12
N THR A 40 -10.52 -7.43 -12.51
CA THR A 40 -10.74 -6.60 -13.71
C THR A 40 -10.04 -5.25 -13.60
N GLN A 41 -10.08 -4.61 -12.43
CA GLN A 41 -9.42 -3.33 -12.16
C GLN A 41 -7.90 -3.47 -12.19
N GLY A 42 -7.38 -4.59 -11.69
CA GLY A 42 -5.96 -4.90 -11.72
C GLY A 42 -5.43 -5.08 -13.14
N ALA A 43 -6.24 -5.60 -14.06
CA ALA A 43 -5.87 -5.69 -15.48
C ALA A 43 -5.68 -4.29 -16.09
N VAL A 44 -6.56 -3.33 -15.79
CA VAL A 44 -6.43 -1.93 -16.26
C VAL A 44 -5.12 -1.31 -15.75
N THR A 45 -4.82 -1.47 -14.45
CA THR A 45 -3.54 -0.98 -13.88
C THR A 45 -2.33 -1.72 -14.47
N GLY A 46 -2.43 -3.03 -14.68
CA GLY A 46 -1.37 -3.85 -15.26
C GLY A 46 -1.01 -3.41 -16.66
N GLU A 47 -2.01 -3.25 -17.54
CA GLU A 47 -1.81 -2.72 -18.90
C GLU A 47 -1.14 -1.35 -18.89
N ALA A 48 -1.55 -0.46 -17.98
CA ALA A 48 -0.92 0.85 -17.81
C ALA A 48 0.57 0.73 -17.43
N ILE A 49 0.90 -0.14 -16.47
CA ILE A 49 2.27 -0.38 -16.03
C ILE A 49 3.11 -0.96 -17.17
N PHE A 50 2.60 -1.97 -17.88
CA PHE A 50 3.33 -2.64 -18.96
C PHE A 50 3.58 -1.70 -20.14
N PHE A 51 2.59 -0.89 -20.50
CA PHE A 51 2.74 0.15 -21.51
C PHE A 51 3.84 1.16 -21.12
N LEU A 52 3.78 1.71 -19.89
CA LEU A 52 4.77 2.68 -19.42
C LEU A 52 6.17 2.08 -19.31
N MET A 53 6.28 0.82 -18.90
CA MET A 53 7.55 0.11 -18.81
C MET A 53 8.21 -0.01 -20.18
N ARG A 54 7.47 -0.49 -21.19
CA ARG A 54 7.95 -0.56 -22.59
C ARG A 54 8.32 0.82 -23.12
N ALA A 55 7.42 1.79 -23.01
CA ALA A 55 7.66 3.16 -23.49
C ALA A 55 8.93 3.81 -22.89
N THR A 56 9.28 3.46 -21.65
CA THR A 56 10.45 4.00 -20.95
C THR A 56 11.77 3.34 -21.38
N VAL A 57 11.77 2.09 -21.85
CA VAL A 57 13.00 1.37 -22.25
C VAL A 57 13.86 2.16 -23.24
N PRO A 58 13.36 2.59 -24.42
CA PRO A 58 14.20 3.29 -25.38
C PRO A 58 14.70 4.64 -24.85
N VAL A 59 13.91 5.33 -24.01
CA VAL A 59 14.29 6.59 -23.36
C VAL A 59 15.40 6.36 -22.34
N PHE A 60 15.29 5.31 -21.53
CA PHE A 60 16.32 4.94 -20.58
C PHE A 60 17.62 4.56 -21.29
N VAL A 61 17.55 3.70 -22.32
CA VAL A 61 18.72 3.24 -23.07
C VAL A 61 19.46 4.41 -23.74
N ILE A 62 18.76 5.36 -24.37
CA ILE A 62 19.44 6.52 -25.00
C ILE A 62 20.15 7.38 -23.96
N VAL A 63 19.50 7.66 -22.82
CA VAL A 63 20.11 8.46 -21.74
C VAL A 63 21.33 7.75 -21.17
N THR A 64 21.22 6.46 -20.86
CA THR A 64 22.34 5.67 -20.33
C THR A 64 23.49 5.57 -21.33
N LEU A 65 23.22 5.37 -22.62
CA LEU A 65 24.26 5.33 -23.64
C LEU A 65 24.97 6.68 -23.79
N ILE A 66 24.24 7.80 -23.79
CA ILE A 66 24.84 9.13 -23.88
C ILE A 66 25.70 9.42 -22.64
N ILE A 67 25.20 9.13 -21.44
CA ILE A 67 25.95 9.34 -20.19
C ILE A 67 27.19 8.45 -20.16
N GLY A 68 27.05 7.15 -20.48
CA GLY A 68 28.15 6.20 -20.50
C GLY A 68 29.21 6.54 -21.55
N TYR A 69 28.78 6.86 -22.76
CA TYR A 69 29.67 7.34 -23.82
C TYR A 69 30.42 8.60 -23.38
N SER A 70 29.73 9.57 -22.78
CA SER A 70 30.36 10.81 -22.33
C SER A 70 31.37 10.57 -21.21
N ALA A 71 31.04 9.71 -20.25
CA ALA A 71 31.91 9.34 -19.14
C ALA A 71 33.17 8.59 -19.58
N ILE A 72 33.14 7.88 -20.71
CA ILE A 72 34.30 7.17 -21.26
C ILE A 72 35.11 8.08 -22.19
N ARG A 73 34.44 8.78 -23.12
CA ARG A 73 35.10 9.50 -24.22
C ARG A 73 35.58 10.89 -23.84
N PHE A 74 34.86 11.58 -22.96
CA PHE A 74 35.19 12.93 -22.49
C PHE A 74 35.77 12.93 -21.08
N ARG A 75 36.27 11.77 -20.62
CA ARG A 75 36.98 11.67 -19.35
C ARG A 75 38.29 12.45 -19.43
N VAL A 76 38.44 13.40 -18.52
CA VAL A 76 39.67 14.18 -18.36
C VAL A 76 40.70 13.33 -17.58
N PRO A 77 42.00 13.36 -17.97
CA PRO A 77 43.08 12.74 -17.21
C PRO A 77 43.13 13.26 -15.76
N GLN A 78 43.59 12.42 -14.81
CA GLN A 78 43.61 12.80 -13.38
C GLN A 78 44.54 13.98 -13.06
N ASP A 79 45.49 14.26 -13.94
CA ASP A 79 46.51 15.29 -13.83
C ASP A 79 46.15 16.61 -14.56
N ASP A 80 44.98 16.68 -15.20
CA ASP A 80 44.52 17.89 -15.89
C ASP A 80 43.57 18.71 -14.99
N GLU A 81 44.12 19.72 -14.34
CA GLU A 81 43.40 20.67 -13.46
C GLU A 81 42.82 21.88 -14.20
N LYS A 82 42.88 21.90 -15.55
CA LYS A 82 42.40 23.06 -16.31
C LYS A 82 40.89 23.22 -16.13
N PRO A 83 40.41 24.45 -15.87
CA PRO A 83 38.97 24.72 -15.89
C PRO A 83 38.39 24.31 -17.24
N ALA A 84 37.35 23.48 -17.23
CA ALA A 84 36.62 23.17 -18.45
C ALA A 84 36.03 24.48 -19.02
N GLU A 85 36.15 24.68 -20.33
CA GLU A 85 35.49 25.80 -20.99
C GLU A 85 33.97 25.73 -20.77
N ALA A 86 33.34 26.90 -20.58
CA ALA A 86 31.90 26.96 -20.37
C ALA A 86 31.15 26.47 -21.62
N GLN A 87 30.51 25.32 -21.52
CA GLN A 87 29.72 24.73 -22.60
C GLN A 87 28.29 25.27 -22.54
N PHE A 88 28.02 26.34 -23.29
CA PHE A 88 26.65 26.85 -23.46
C PHE A 88 25.99 26.21 -24.70
N ALA A 89 24.80 25.64 -24.52
CA ALA A 89 23.97 25.23 -25.64
C ALA A 89 23.32 26.46 -26.28
N THR A 90 23.81 26.89 -27.44
CA THR A 90 23.28 28.05 -28.20
C THR A 90 22.23 27.67 -29.25
N ASN A 91 21.92 26.38 -29.41
CA ASN A 91 21.00 25.90 -30.44
C ASN A 91 19.54 25.91 -29.95
N GLY A 92 18.85 27.03 -30.17
CA GLY A 92 17.44 27.20 -29.79
C GLY A 92 16.49 26.19 -30.46
N LEU A 93 16.77 25.76 -31.71
CA LEU A 93 15.94 24.76 -32.41
C LEU A 93 16.04 23.39 -31.73
N PHE A 94 17.24 22.97 -31.33
CA PHE A 94 17.45 21.73 -30.59
C PHE A 94 16.70 21.75 -29.26
N ILE A 95 16.82 22.85 -28.51
CA ILE A 95 16.12 23.02 -27.23
C ILE A 95 14.60 22.96 -27.44
N ALA A 96 14.08 23.70 -28.41
CA ALA A 96 12.64 23.70 -28.72
C ALA A 96 12.14 22.32 -29.16
N ALA A 97 12.89 21.60 -30.00
CA ALA A 97 12.53 20.26 -30.43
C ALA A 97 12.53 19.25 -29.27
N TRP A 98 13.52 19.30 -28.40
CA TRP A 98 13.61 18.44 -27.21
C TRP A 98 12.47 18.70 -26.23
N VAL A 99 12.21 19.97 -25.91
CA VAL A 99 11.11 20.37 -25.02
C VAL A 99 9.77 19.99 -25.63
N GLY A 100 9.57 20.24 -26.93
CA GLY A 100 8.35 19.90 -27.64
C GLY A 100 8.08 18.39 -27.67
N LEU A 101 9.10 17.57 -27.98
CA LEU A 101 8.99 16.12 -27.97
C LEU A 101 8.66 15.59 -26.56
N SER A 102 9.34 16.11 -25.53
CA SER A 102 9.10 15.72 -24.14
C SER A 102 7.69 16.11 -23.68
N ALA A 103 7.23 17.31 -24.03
CA ALA A 103 5.87 17.76 -23.72
C ALA A 103 4.82 16.89 -24.44
N LEU A 104 5.04 16.56 -25.70
CA LEU A 104 4.15 15.69 -26.46
C LEU A 104 4.04 14.29 -25.83
N LEU A 105 5.17 13.67 -25.46
CA LEU A 105 5.18 12.38 -24.78
C LEU A 105 4.43 12.42 -23.45
N ASN A 106 4.63 13.48 -22.65
CA ASN A 106 3.89 13.66 -21.41
C ASN A 106 2.37 13.78 -21.64
N VAL A 107 1.95 14.56 -22.64
CA VAL A 107 0.53 14.66 -23.00
C VAL A 107 -0.03 13.29 -23.41
N ILE A 108 0.72 12.51 -24.19
CA ILE A 108 0.32 11.15 -24.56
C ILE A 108 0.13 10.28 -23.30
N PHE A 109 1.09 10.27 -22.37
CA PHE A 109 1.00 9.46 -21.15
C PHE A 109 -0.12 9.89 -20.20
N ILE A 110 -0.38 11.20 -20.11
CA ILE A 110 -1.51 11.75 -19.37
C ILE A 110 -2.82 11.25 -19.96
N ILE A 111 -2.97 11.24 -21.29
CA ILE A 111 -4.20 10.76 -21.94
C ILE A 111 -4.32 9.23 -21.79
N TYR A 112 -3.27 8.51 -22.19
CA TYR A 112 -3.19 7.06 -22.16
C TYR A 112 -1.83 6.59 -21.63
N PRO A 113 -1.78 5.85 -20.51
CA PRO A 113 -2.91 5.20 -19.85
C PRO A 113 -3.61 6.06 -18.78
N GLY A 114 -3.17 7.30 -18.52
CA GLY A 114 -3.61 8.11 -17.37
C GLY A 114 -5.13 8.33 -17.27
N VAL A 115 -5.66 9.29 -18.03
CA VAL A 115 -7.08 9.68 -18.00
C VAL A 115 -7.97 8.53 -18.49
N TYR A 116 -7.57 7.84 -19.55
CA TYR A 116 -8.32 6.70 -20.08
C TYR A 116 -8.48 5.56 -19.06
N GLY A 117 -7.39 5.16 -18.40
CA GLY A 117 -7.42 4.11 -17.38
C GLY A 117 -8.23 4.54 -16.16
N LEU A 118 -8.08 5.79 -15.72
CA LEU A 118 -8.84 6.34 -14.60
C LEU A 118 -10.35 6.38 -14.88
N GLU A 119 -10.76 6.84 -16.07
CA GLU A 119 -12.16 6.85 -16.47
C GLU A 119 -12.72 5.43 -16.59
N THR A 120 -11.92 4.47 -17.08
CA THR A 120 -12.31 3.05 -17.14
C THR A 120 -12.58 2.49 -15.74
N LEU A 121 -11.72 2.80 -14.77
CA LEU A 121 -11.91 2.39 -13.36
C LEU A 121 -13.15 3.05 -12.73
N TRP A 122 -13.38 4.34 -12.95
CA TRP A 122 -14.52 5.05 -12.37
C TRP A 122 -15.86 4.73 -13.03
N SER A 123 -15.89 4.57 -14.34
CA SER A 123 -17.11 4.17 -15.06
C SER A 123 -17.52 2.74 -14.70
N SER A 124 -16.56 1.79 -14.65
CA SER A 124 -16.84 0.42 -14.20
C SER A 124 -17.31 0.35 -12.75
N ALA A 125 -16.71 1.15 -11.85
CA ALA A 125 -17.17 1.25 -10.47
C ALA A 125 -18.61 1.78 -10.36
N ARG A 126 -18.94 2.87 -11.07
CA ARG A 126 -20.31 3.42 -11.10
C ARG A 126 -21.33 2.41 -11.64
N ALA A 127 -20.97 1.69 -12.70
CA ALA A 127 -21.83 0.67 -13.29
C ALA A 127 -22.07 -0.51 -12.33
N ALA A 128 -21.02 -0.98 -11.64
CA ALA A 128 -21.12 -2.06 -10.67
C ALA A 128 -22.06 -1.71 -9.50
N VAL A 129 -21.93 -0.52 -8.93
CA VAL A 129 -22.81 -0.05 -7.85
C VAL A 129 -24.27 0.04 -8.33
N ALA A 130 -24.50 0.54 -9.55
CA ALA A 130 -25.83 0.59 -10.15
C ALA A 130 -26.45 -0.80 -10.41
N GLN A 131 -25.63 -1.84 -10.52
CA GLN A 131 -26.04 -3.23 -10.78
C GLN A 131 -26.09 -4.09 -9.50
N ASN A 132 -26.20 -3.47 -8.32
CA ASN A 132 -26.31 -4.15 -7.03
C ASN A 132 -25.10 -5.06 -6.71
N ALA A 133 -23.89 -4.50 -6.84
CA ALA A 133 -22.64 -5.10 -6.36
C ALA A 133 -22.77 -5.62 -4.92
N LEU A 134 -21.99 -6.65 -4.55
CA LEU A 134 -21.91 -7.08 -3.14
C LEU A 134 -21.36 -5.93 -2.30
N THR A 135 -22.13 -5.45 -1.33
CA THR A 135 -21.66 -4.40 -0.43
C THR A 135 -20.88 -5.00 0.72
N VAL A 136 -19.65 -4.52 0.94
CA VAL A 136 -18.85 -4.89 2.12
C VAL A 136 -18.34 -3.61 2.78
N LYS A 137 -18.75 -3.34 4.02
CA LYS A 137 -18.16 -2.24 4.77
C LYS A 137 -16.88 -2.71 5.42
N VAL A 138 -15.81 -1.96 5.23
CA VAL A 138 -14.49 -2.25 5.77
C VAL A 138 -14.15 -1.18 6.78
N THR A 139 -13.90 -1.59 8.03
CA THR A 139 -13.42 -0.69 9.06
C THR A 139 -11.97 -0.99 9.39
N ALA A 140 -11.10 0.00 9.18
CA ALA A 140 -9.70 -0.08 9.56
C ALA A 140 -9.49 0.45 10.99
N LYS A 141 -8.67 -0.27 11.76
CA LYS A 141 -8.18 0.16 13.08
C LYS A 141 -6.78 -0.41 13.32
N GLN A 142 -5.98 0.16 14.21
CA GLN A 142 -4.66 -0.35 14.57
C GLN A 142 -4.81 -1.69 15.31
N TRP A 143 -4.38 -2.84 14.79
CA TRP A 143 -3.88 -3.15 13.43
C TRP A 143 -4.65 -4.34 12.85
N GLU A 144 -5.94 -4.12 12.62
CA GLU A 144 -6.95 -5.12 12.30
C GLU A 144 -7.94 -4.56 11.27
N TRP A 145 -8.54 -5.44 10.48
CA TRP A 145 -9.63 -5.10 9.55
C TRP A 145 -10.94 -5.78 9.96
N ASP A 146 -11.98 -4.97 10.19
CA ASP A 146 -13.35 -5.47 10.35
C ASP A 146 -14.06 -5.46 8.99
N PHE A 147 -14.77 -6.53 8.66
CA PHE A 147 -15.57 -6.68 7.44
C PHE A 147 -17.03 -6.96 7.79
N SER A 148 -17.91 -6.06 7.37
CA SER A 148 -19.36 -6.13 7.54
C SER A 148 -20.04 -6.36 6.20
N TYR A 149 -20.91 -7.35 6.15
CA TYR A 149 -21.76 -7.71 5.02
C TYR A 149 -23.20 -7.34 5.41
N PRO A 150 -23.63 -6.09 5.18
CA PRO A 150 -24.88 -5.57 5.75
C PRO A 150 -26.13 -6.25 5.21
N ASP A 151 -26.13 -6.68 3.94
CA ASP A 151 -27.28 -7.33 3.32
C ASP A 151 -27.43 -8.78 3.81
N GLU A 152 -26.31 -9.42 4.14
CA GLU A 152 -26.24 -10.78 4.68
C GLU A 152 -26.30 -10.81 6.22
N GLY A 153 -26.12 -9.68 6.89
CA GLY A 153 -26.07 -9.59 8.36
C GLY A 153 -24.87 -10.31 8.98
N ILE A 154 -23.72 -10.30 8.30
CA ILE A 154 -22.50 -11.01 8.74
C ILE A 154 -21.41 -9.99 9.10
N GLU A 155 -20.69 -10.26 10.19
CA GLU A 155 -19.50 -9.52 10.60
C GLU A 155 -18.33 -10.48 10.74
N THR A 156 -17.17 -10.09 10.25
CA THR A 156 -15.94 -10.89 10.33
C THR A 156 -14.74 -10.00 10.63
N VAL A 157 -13.72 -10.58 11.25
CA VAL A 157 -12.47 -9.90 11.59
C VAL A 157 -11.33 -10.63 10.89
N ASP A 158 -10.49 -9.87 10.19
CA ASP A 158 -9.31 -10.35 9.47
C ASP A 158 -9.54 -11.50 8.48
N LYS A 159 -10.78 -11.70 8.04
CA LYS A 159 -11.15 -12.70 7.03
C LYS A 159 -12.17 -12.12 6.07
N LEU A 160 -11.76 -11.92 4.83
CA LEU A 160 -12.62 -11.45 3.75
C LEU A 160 -12.90 -12.61 2.78
N ILE A 161 -14.17 -12.99 2.66
CA ILE A 161 -14.63 -13.97 1.68
C ILE A 161 -15.48 -13.24 0.64
N VAL A 162 -15.18 -13.42 -0.65
CA VAL A 162 -15.91 -12.79 -1.75
C VAL A 162 -16.15 -13.78 -2.90
N PRO A 163 -17.25 -13.66 -3.64
CA PRO A 163 -17.52 -14.51 -4.81
C PRO A 163 -16.72 -14.06 -6.05
N LEU A 164 -16.36 -15.02 -6.89
CA LEU A 164 -15.81 -14.83 -8.23
C LEU A 164 -16.82 -14.09 -9.15
N ASP A 165 -16.32 -13.27 -10.07
CA ASP A 165 -17.06 -12.62 -11.16
C ASP A 165 -18.24 -11.72 -10.73
N ARG A 166 -18.36 -11.43 -9.43
CA ARG A 166 -19.30 -10.46 -8.89
C ARG A 166 -18.54 -9.20 -8.48
N PRO A 167 -18.95 -8.00 -8.93
CA PRO A 167 -18.39 -6.77 -8.41
C PRO A 167 -18.65 -6.63 -6.90
N ILE A 168 -17.61 -6.26 -6.16
CA ILE A 168 -17.63 -6.01 -4.72
C ILE A 168 -17.45 -4.51 -4.51
N HIS A 169 -18.42 -3.87 -3.87
CA HIS A 169 -18.38 -2.47 -3.47
C HIS A 169 -17.94 -2.38 -2.01
N PHE A 170 -16.68 -2.02 -1.82
CA PHE A 170 -16.12 -1.77 -0.50
C PHE A 170 -16.40 -0.33 -0.06
N ILE A 171 -17.03 -0.20 1.11
CA ILE A 171 -17.25 1.07 1.80
C ILE A 171 -16.22 1.16 2.93
N LEU A 172 -15.21 2.00 2.76
CA LEU A 172 -14.03 2.04 3.62
C LEU A 172 -14.12 3.19 4.62
N GLN A 173 -13.90 2.88 5.90
CA GLN A 173 -13.82 3.86 6.99
C GLN A 173 -12.66 3.51 7.93
N SER A 174 -12.04 4.53 8.53
CA SER A 174 -11.02 4.35 9.56
C SER A 174 -11.55 4.83 10.91
N LYS A 175 -11.27 4.06 11.97
CA LYS A 175 -11.58 4.41 13.36
C LYS A 175 -10.51 5.29 14.02
N ASP A 176 -9.29 5.33 13.49
CA ASP A 176 -8.15 5.96 14.16
C ASP A 176 -7.24 6.80 13.24
N VAL A 177 -6.32 6.18 12.51
CA VAL A 177 -5.30 6.81 11.67
C VAL A 177 -5.53 6.50 10.20
N MET A 178 -4.73 7.08 9.31
CA MET A 178 -4.78 6.70 7.90
C MET A 178 -4.27 5.27 7.70
N HIS A 179 -5.04 4.47 6.98
CA HIS A 179 -4.64 3.16 6.47
C HIS A 179 -4.75 3.16 4.94
N SER A 180 -4.36 2.07 4.30
CA SER A 180 -4.69 1.86 2.89
C SER A 180 -5.03 0.41 2.65
N PHE A 181 -6.27 0.17 2.24
CA PHE A 181 -6.81 -1.14 1.93
C PHE A 181 -6.26 -1.62 0.59
N TRP A 182 -5.59 -2.77 0.58
CA TRP A 182 -4.95 -3.29 -0.61
C TRP A 182 -4.85 -4.82 -0.60
N ALA A 183 -5.30 -5.44 -1.68
CA ALA A 183 -4.85 -6.77 -2.09
C ALA A 183 -3.88 -6.62 -3.28
N PRO A 184 -2.61 -7.01 -3.16
CA PRO A 184 -1.63 -6.90 -4.26
C PRO A 184 -2.13 -7.49 -5.58
N ALA A 185 -2.73 -8.68 -5.53
CA ALA A 185 -3.25 -9.35 -6.72
C ALA A 185 -4.40 -8.61 -7.42
N TRP A 186 -5.06 -7.66 -6.74
CA TRP A 186 -6.12 -6.86 -7.34
C TRP A 186 -5.60 -5.60 -8.04
N GLY A 187 -4.31 -5.27 -7.94
CA GLY A 187 -3.69 -4.17 -8.69
C GLY A 187 -4.27 -2.77 -8.43
N ILE A 188 -5.14 -2.61 -7.43
CA ILE A 188 -5.72 -1.34 -7.01
C ILE A 188 -5.74 -1.26 -5.49
N LYS A 189 -5.46 -0.07 -4.97
CA LYS A 189 -5.52 0.24 -3.53
C LYS A 189 -6.31 1.51 -3.30
N LYS A 190 -6.84 1.66 -2.10
CA LYS A 190 -7.52 2.88 -1.68
C LYS A 190 -7.03 3.28 -0.29
N ALA A 191 -6.76 4.57 -0.10
CA ALA A 191 -6.53 5.11 1.24
C ALA A 191 -7.84 5.05 2.04
N VAL A 192 -7.72 4.75 3.33
CA VAL A 192 -8.82 4.72 4.30
C VAL A 192 -8.51 5.81 5.33
N ILE A 193 -9.31 6.87 5.32
CA ILE A 193 -8.98 8.13 6.00
C ILE A 193 -9.99 8.36 7.12
N PRO A 194 -9.54 8.63 8.36
CA PRO A 194 -10.44 8.94 9.47
C PRO A 194 -11.34 10.14 9.15
N GLY A 195 -12.63 10.03 9.47
CA GLY A 195 -13.62 11.08 9.21
C GLY A 195 -14.17 11.13 7.77
N GLU A 196 -13.67 10.28 6.86
CA GLU A 196 -14.18 10.15 5.50
C GLU A 196 -14.71 8.73 5.23
N THR A 197 -15.77 8.64 4.44
CA THR A 197 -16.17 7.37 3.81
C THR A 197 -15.65 7.35 2.39
N ARG A 198 -15.00 6.25 2.01
CA ARG A 198 -14.38 6.12 0.68
C ARG A 198 -14.75 4.81 0.04
N ASP A 199 -14.98 4.85 -1.26
CA ASP A 199 -15.41 3.67 -2.01
C ASP A 199 -14.27 3.08 -2.85
N LEU A 200 -14.26 1.75 -2.92
CA LEU A 200 -13.45 0.96 -3.84
C LEU A 200 -14.31 -0.15 -4.44
N VAL A 201 -14.26 -0.32 -5.75
CA VAL A 201 -14.91 -1.47 -6.41
C VAL A 201 -13.85 -2.39 -6.96
N VAL A 202 -14.01 -3.70 -6.69
CA VAL A 202 -13.17 -4.75 -7.28
C VAL A 202 -14.05 -5.89 -7.79
N THR A 203 -13.74 -6.40 -8.97
CA THR A 203 -14.34 -7.62 -9.51
C THR A 203 -13.26 -8.71 -9.57
N PRO A 204 -13.29 -9.71 -8.66
CA PRO A 204 -12.34 -10.81 -8.68
C PRO A 204 -12.53 -11.69 -9.92
N THR A 205 -11.43 -12.12 -10.55
CA THR A 205 -11.45 -12.91 -11.80
C THR A 205 -10.83 -14.30 -11.67
N LYS A 206 -10.35 -14.68 -10.47
CA LYS A 206 -9.77 -16.00 -10.19
C LYS A 206 -10.17 -16.49 -8.80
N ILE A 207 -10.60 -17.75 -8.69
CA ILE A 207 -10.77 -18.45 -7.41
C ILE A 207 -9.38 -18.71 -6.84
N MET A 208 -9.09 -18.12 -5.68
CA MET A 208 -7.79 -18.21 -5.02
C MET A 208 -7.89 -17.69 -3.59
N ASP A 209 -6.90 -18.00 -2.77
CA ASP A 209 -6.80 -17.57 -1.38
C ASP A 209 -5.38 -17.15 -0.98
N THR A 210 -5.25 -16.57 0.20
CA THR A 210 -3.96 -16.15 0.78
C THR A 210 -2.93 -17.27 0.90
N LEU A 211 -3.37 -18.51 1.07
CA LEU A 211 -2.48 -19.66 1.27
C LEU A 211 -1.88 -20.15 -0.05
N SER A 212 -2.66 -20.11 -1.11
CA SER A 212 -2.24 -20.48 -2.47
C SER A 212 -1.35 -19.42 -3.12
N ASP A 213 -1.59 -18.14 -2.85
CA ASP A 213 -0.70 -17.04 -3.27
C ASP A 213 -0.66 -15.92 -2.20
N PRO A 214 0.51 -15.55 -1.64
CA PRO A 214 0.63 -14.48 -0.66
C PRO A 214 0.18 -13.09 -1.14
N THR A 215 0.04 -12.88 -2.45
CA THR A 215 -0.50 -11.65 -3.04
C THR A 215 -2.03 -11.56 -2.92
N MET A 216 -2.70 -12.68 -2.64
CA MET A 216 -4.13 -12.78 -2.33
C MET A 216 -4.38 -12.58 -0.84
N ARG A 217 -3.87 -11.49 -0.26
CA ARG A 217 -4.15 -11.09 1.12
C ARG A 217 -4.54 -9.63 1.17
N ILE A 218 -5.39 -9.25 2.11
CA ILE A 218 -5.53 -7.83 2.43
C ILE A 218 -4.32 -7.43 3.28
N GLN A 219 -3.73 -6.28 2.98
CA GLN A 219 -2.66 -5.70 3.79
C GLN A 219 -2.76 -4.17 3.82
N CYS A 220 -2.27 -3.59 4.90
CA CYS A 220 -2.15 -2.14 4.98
C CYS A 220 -1.01 -1.64 4.09
N ALA A 221 -1.31 -0.65 3.23
CA ALA A 221 -0.36 -0.04 2.30
C ALA A 221 -0.03 1.43 2.62
N GLN A 222 -0.34 1.89 3.84
CA GLN A 222 -0.08 3.23 4.36
C GLN A 222 0.45 3.11 5.79
N ILE A 223 1.58 3.75 6.10
CA ILE A 223 2.18 3.65 7.43
C ILE A 223 1.18 4.10 8.50
N CYS A 224 0.83 3.18 9.41
CA CYS A 224 -0.25 3.33 10.39
C CYS A 224 0.21 2.97 11.83
N GLY A 225 1.51 3.01 12.11
CA GLY A 225 2.09 2.72 13.43
C GLY A 225 2.88 1.41 13.49
N ALA A 226 3.23 0.97 14.71
CA ALA A 226 4.16 -0.13 14.96
C ALA A 226 3.73 -1.49 14.36
N GLY A 227 2.44 -1.83 14.41
CA GLY A 227 1.90 -3.05 13.81
C GLY A 227 1.63 -2.97 12.30
N HIS A 228 1.99 -1.87 11.63
CA HIS A 228 1.78 -1.70 10.19
C HIS A 228 2.27 -2.89 9.33
N PRO A 229 3.48 -3.46 9.53
CA PRO A 229 3.99 -4.53 8.68
C PRO A 229 3.22 -5.86 8.80
N VAL A 230 2.49 -6.03 9.91
CA VAL A 230 1.75 -7.25 10.25
C VAL A 230 0.23 -7.10 10.13
N MET A 231 -0.26 -5.90 9.81
CA MET A 231 -1.67 -5.61 9.57
C MET A 231 -2.15 -6.26 8.25
N ARG A 232 -2.52 -7.54 8.33
CA ARG A 232 -2.90 -8.38 7.19
C ARG A 232 -4.15 -9.18 7.52
N SER A 233 -4.97 -9.44 6.52
CA SER A 233 -6.17 -10.28 6.63
C SER A 233 -6.18 -11.36 5.56
N GLU A 234 -6.76 -12.50 5.90
CA GLU A 234 -7.03 -13.59 4.96
C GLU A 234 -8.04 -13.10 3.91
N LEU A 235 -7.76 -13.39 2.65
CA LEU A 235 -8.68 -13.17 1.54
C LEU A 235 -8.93 -14.50 0.85
N ARG A 236 -10.21 -14.80 0.60
CA ARG A 236 -10.66 -15.95 -0.17
C ARG A 236 -11.64 -15.53 -1.24
N VAL A 237 -11.28 -15.75 -2.50
CA VAL A 237 -12.19 -15.65 -3.63
C VAL A 237 -12.71 -17.05 -3.91
N VAL A 238 -14.03 -17.23 -3.82
CA VAL A 238 -14.69 -18.54 -3.90
C VAL A 238 -15.73 -18.55 -5.02
N SER A 239 -16.25 -19.73 -5.37
CA SER A 239 -17.40 -19.82 -6.29
C SER A 239 -18.65 -19.17 -5.67
N ALA A 240 -19.62 -18.77 -6.49
CA ALA A 240 -20.89 -18.24 -5.99
C ALA A 240 -21.60 -19.23 -5.04
N ALA A 241 -21.60 -20.52 -5.37
CA ALA A 241 -22.21 -21.56 -4.54
C ALA A 241 -21.51 -21.73 -3.18
N ASP A 242 -20.17 -21.65 -3.16
CA ASP A 242 -19.39 -21.71 -1.92
C ASP A 242 -19.60 -20.46 -1.07
N PHE A 243 -19.75 -19.29 -1.70
CA PHE A 243 -20.09 -18.05 -1.02
C PHE A 243 -21.46 -18.15 -0.34
N ASP A 244 -22.49 -18.60 -1.06
CA ASP A 244 -23.85 -18.78 -0.51
C ASP A 244 -23.86 -19.79 0.65
N THR A 245 -23.09 -20.88 0.51
CA THR A 245 -22.91 -21.88 1.57
C THR A 245 -22.24 -21.28 2.80
N TRP A 246 -21.22 -20.46 2.60
CA TRP A 246 -20.53 -19.75 3.68
C TRP A 246 -21.47 -18.75 4.36
N VAL A 247 -22.26 -17.98 3.61
CA VAL A 247 -23.25 -17.03 4.13
C VAL A 247 -24.25 -17.75 5.03
N ALA A 248 -24.86 -18.83 4.54
CA ALA A 248 -25.85 -19.61 5.31
C ALA A 248 -25.25 -20.11 6.64
N LYS A 249 -24.01 -20.62 6.59
CA LYS A 249 -23.30 -21.09 7.79
C LYS A 249 -23.06 -19.98 8.81
N GLN A 250 -22.67 -18.78 8.36
CA GLN A 250 -22.44 -17.65 9.27
C GLN A 250 -23.75 -17.16 9.90
N GLN A 251 -24.82 -17.07 9.12
CA GLN A 251 -26.13 -16.67 9.62
C GLN A 251 -26.68 -17.67 10.66
N ASP A 252 -26.46 -18.97 10.45
CA ASP A 252 -26.86 -19.99 11.41
C ASP A 252 -26.03 -19.94 12.70
N ALA A 253 -24.72 -19.70 12.60
CA ALA A 253 -23.86 -19.50 13.77
C ALA A 253 -24.32 -18.27 14.60
N ALA A 254 -24.60 -17.14 13.94
CA ALA A 254 -25.08 -15.93 14.60
C ALA A 254 -26.41 -16.15 15.34
N LYS A 255 -27.35 -16.94 14.76
CA LYS A 255 -28.61 -17.30 15.43
C LYS A 255 -28.39 -18.16 16.67
N GLN A 256 -27.44 -19.10 16.63
CA GLN A 256 -27.13 -19.97 17.77
C GLN A 256 -26.53 -19.18 18.94
N GLU A 257 -25.64 -18.23 18.67
CA GLU A 257 -25.07 -17.35 19.70
C GLU A 257 -26.13 -16.47 20.36
N ALA A 258 -27.03 -15.88 19.56
CA ALA A 258 -28.16 -15.10 20.07
C ALA A 258 -29.13 -15.95 20.92
N GLY A 259 -29.41 -17.18 20.50
CA GLY A 259 -30.24 -18.13 21.25
C GLY A 259 -29.61 -18.57 22.58
N SER A 260 -28.28 -18.77 22.60
CA SER A 260 -27.53 -19.11 23.81
C SER A 260 -27.53 -17.97 24.84
N MET A 261 -27.37 -16.72 24.39
CA MET A 261 -27.48 -15.54 25.27
C MET A 261 -28.89 -15.36 25.84
N SER A 262 -29.93 -15.63 25.03
CA SER A 262 -31.32 -15.58 25.50
C SER A 262 -31.64 -16.68 26.53
N GLY A 263 -31.07 -17.88 26.37
CA GLY A 263 -31.22 -18.99 27.32
C GLY A 263 -30.54 -18.77 28.68
N MET A 264 -29.42 -18.04 28.72
CA MET A 264 -28.72 -17.70 29.97
C MET A 264 -29.47 -16.65 30.81
N ASN A 265 -30.31 -15.82 30.20
CA ASN A 265 -31.08 -14.78 30.91
C ASN A 265 -32.42 -15.29 31.49
N MET A 266 -32.83 -16.53 31.18
CA MET A 266 -34.09 -17.13 31.68
C MET A 266 -33.91 -18.10 32.86
N GLY A 267 -32.70 -18.22 33.42
CA GLY A 267 -32.39 -19.12 34.55
C GLY A 267 -32.52 -18.51 35.96
N GLY A 268 -32.85 -17.22 36.09
CA GLY A 268 -32.87 -16.50 37.37
C GLY A 268 -34.25 -15.95 37.73
N GLY A 269 -35.22 -16.81 38.01
CA GLY A 269 -36.58 -16.37 38.34
C GLY A 269 -37.43 -17.39 39.10
N GLY A 270 -37.28 -17.41 40.43
CA GLY A 270 -38.39 -17.69 41.35
C GLY A 270 -38.36 -19.00 42.14
N SER A 271 -38.05 -18.89 43.44
CA SER A 271 -38.99 -19.30 44.49
C SER A 271 -38.54 -18.77 45.86
N ASP A 272 -39.29 -17.78 46.36
CA ASP A 272 -39.43 -17.52 47.79
C ASP A 272 -39.90 -18.80 48.50
N GLN A 273 -39.22 -19.19 49.57
CA GLN A 273 -39.87 -19.88 50.68
C GLN A 273 -39.20 -19.49 51.99
N SER A 274 -39.99 -18.79 52.81
CA SER A 274 -39.73 -18.44 54.19
C SER A 274 -39.75 -19.67 55.09
N GLY A 275 -38.83 -19.73 56.06
CA GLY A 275 -38.97 -20.60 57.23
C GLY A 275 -37.66 -21.03 57.87
N GLY A 276 -37.48 -20.66 59.15
CA GLY A 276 -36.74 -21.51 60.09
C GLY A 276 -35.32 -21.09 60.44
N MET A 277 -35.22 -20.41 61.59
CA MET A 277 -34.02 -20.16 62.38
C MET A 277 -33.33 -21.47 62.80
N GLN A 278 -32.06 -21.68 62.42
CA GLN A 278 -31.15 -22.56 63.16
C GLN A 278 -29.76 -21.92 63.25
N MET A 279 -29.42 -21.54 64.48
CA MET A 279 -28.08 -21.20 64.93
C MET A 279 -27.25 -22.48 64.95
N GLN A 280 -26.07 -22.46 64.33
CA GLN A 280 -25.01 -23.39 64.66
C GLN A 280 -23.68 -22.64 64.67
N ASP A 281 -23.33 -22.24 65.88
CA ASP A 281 -21.99 -21.82 66.24
C ASP A 281 -21.03 -23.00 66.06
N ASN A 282 -20.01 -22.85 65.23
CA ASN A 282 -18.69 -23.32 65.60
C ASN A 282 -17.62 -22.46 64.92
N ALA A 283 -16.99 -21.63 65.75
CA ALA A 283 -15.78 -20.92 65.42
C ALA A 283 -14.60 -21.90 65.35
N SER A 284 -13.92 -21.94 64.21
CA SER A 284 -12.49 -22.21 64.17
C SER A 284 -11.94 -21.61 62.87
N GLY A 285 -11.14 -20.56 63.03
CA GLY A 285 -10.67 -19.71 61.94
C GLY A 285 -9.67 -20.41 61.03
N ASN A 286 -9.61 -19.92 59.80
CA ASN A 286 -8.35 -19.50 59.20
C ASN A 286 -8.65 -18.50 58.07
N MET A 287 -7.98 -17.35 58.11
CA MET A 287 -8.01 -16.39 56.99
C MET A 287 -7.18 -16.97 55.84
N ASN A 288 -7.76 -17.04 54.64
CA ASN A 288 -6.96 -17.07 53.42
C ASN A 288 -7.67 -16.29 52.30
N MET A 289 -7.09 -15.16 51.92
CA MET A 289 -7.40 -14.49 50.67
C MET A 289 -6.72 -15.24 49.52
N ASN A 290 -7.47 -15.62 48.49
CA ASN A 290 -6.90 -15.60 47.15
C ASN A 290 -7.97 -15.33 46.11
N GLY A 291 -7.70 -14.34 45.25
CA GLY A 291 -8.53 -13.95 44.14
C GLY A 291 -8.14 -14.64 42.83
N SER A 292 -8.81 -14.16 41.78
CA SER A 292 -8.53 -14.35 40.34
C SER A 292 -8.72 -15.74 39.72
N GLY A 293 -9.82 -15.84 38.97
CA GLY A 293 -9.83 -16.09 37.52
C GLY A 293 -8.82 -17.08 36.96
N GLN A 294 -9.32 -18.21 36.46
CA GLN A 294 -8.55 -19.15 35.68
C GLN A 294 -9.24 -19.37 34.32
N SER A 295 -8.75 -18.65 33.32
CA SER A 295 -8.86 -19.02 31.91
C SER A 295 -7.86 -20.15 31.64
N GLY A 296 -8.34 -21.28 31.11
CA GLY A 296 -7.51 -22.39 30.70
C GLY A 296 -6.92 -22.15 29.32
N SER A 297 -5.64 -21.84 29.25
CA SER A 297 -4.82 -22.04 28.05
C SER A 297 -4.05 -23.36 28.20
N ALA A 298 -4.34 -24.32 27.33
CA ALA A 298 -3.56 -25.54 27.20
C ALA A 298 -2.30 -25.25 26.37
N SER A 299 -1.16 -25.62 26.93
CA SER A 299 0.18 -25.54 26.36
C SER A 299 0.64 -26.93 25.88
N MET A 300 1.71 -26.93 25.07
CA MET A 300 2.72 -27.98 24.80
C MET A 300 2.98 -28.11 23.29
N GLN A 301 4.20 -28.14 22.76
CA GLN A 301 5.55 -28.17 23.32
C GLN A 301 6.54 -27.77 22.21
N ASP A 302 7.51 -26.94 22.59
CA ASP A 302 8.69 -26.57 21.82
C ASP A 302 9.85 -27.52 22.18
N GLN A 303 10.57 -28.01 21.17
CA GLN A 303 11.94 -28.47 21.30
C GLN A 303 12.76 -27.91 20.14
N GLY A 304 13.60 -26.91 20.45
CA GLY A 304 15.03 -27.18 20.50
C GLY A 304 15.93 -26.51 19.45
N VAL A 305 16.58 -25.44 19.92
CA VAL A 305 18.01 -25.10 19.83
C VAL A 305 18.59 -24.52 18.53
N GLY A 306 19.21 -23.33 18.67
CA GLY A 306 20.12 -22.74 17.68
C GLY A 306 20.50 -21.28 17.95
N SER A 307 20.92 -20.94 19.17
CA SER A 307 21.40 -19.61 19.56
C SER A 307 22.82 -19.32 19.02
N MET A 308 23.02 -18.17 18.36
CA MET A 308 24.32 -17.51 18.30
C MET A 308 24.22 -16.15 19.00
N ASP A 309 24.96 -16.08 20.10
CA ASP A 309 25.19 -14.94 20.98
C ASP A 309 26.39 -14.14 20.45
N MET A 310 26.27 -12.80 20.43
CA MET A 310 27.43 -11.92 20.50
C MET A 310 27.10 -10.75 21.43
N SER A 311 27.58 -10.91 22.65
CA SER A 311 27.58 -9.91 23.71
C SER A 311 28.81 -9.00 23.61
N SER A 312 28.54 -7.70 23.76
CA SER A 312 29.30 -6.65 24.47
C SER A 312 30.77 -6.36 24.14
N GLU A 313 31.03 -5.11 23.73
CA GLU A 313 31.97 -4.20 24.42
C GLU A 313 31.34 -2.80 24.48
N GLY A 314 31.45 -2.15 25.64
CA GLY A 314 30.81 -0.86 25.93
C GLY A 314 31.78 0.31 26.06
N SER A 315 31.26 1.53 25.98
CA SER A 315 31.28 2.54 27.04
C SER A 315 31.32 3.98 26.49
N GLY A 316 30.54 4.85 27.14
CA GLY A 316 30.91 6.25 27.36
C GLY A 316 30.22 7.30 26.50
N GLY A 317 29.36 8.11 27.11
CA GLY A 317 29.17 9.50 26.68
C GLY A 317 27.73 10.02 26.62
N SER A 318 27.12 10.23 27.79
CA SER A 318 25.89 11.03 27.93
C SER A 318 26.11 12.49 27.53
N GLY A 319 25.22 13.03 26.68
CA GLY A 319 25.17 14.45 26.34
C GLY A 319 23.75 14.87 25.96
N SER A 320 22.95 15.23 26.97
CA SER A 320 21.66 15.90 26.81
C SER A 320 21.90 17.35 26.37
N MET A 321 21.31 17.77 25.25
CA MET A 321 21.26 19.19 24.86
C MET A 321 19.82 19.71 24.91
N ASN A 322 19.59 20.54 25.94
CA ASN A 322 18.48 21.46 26.08
C ASN A 322 18.42 22.44 24.89
N MET A 323 17.23 22.65 24.35
CA MET A 323 16.91 23.81 23.51
C MET A 323 16.42 24.97 24.39
N PRO A 324 16.96 26.19 24.26
CA PRO A 324 16.31 27.38 24.77
C PRO A 324 15.62 28.16 23.65
N SER A 325 14.36 28.52 23.92
CA SER A 325 13.59 29.53 23.22
C SER A 325 13.97 30.94 23.69
N SER A 326 14.19 31.90 22.78
CA SER A 326 13.77 33.31 22.96
C SER A 326 14.08 34.20 21.74
N GLN A 327 13.02 34.85 21.26
CA GLN A 327 12.89 36.30 20.97
C GLN A 327 13.80 37.04 19.95
N SER A 328 13.14 37.47 18.86
CA SER A 328 13.01 38.83 18.28
C SER A 328 14.20 39.79 18.12
N ASN A 329 14.27 40.32 16.88
CA ASN A 329 14.78 41.61 16.39
C ASN A 329 16.29 41.86 16.42
N THR A 330 16.91 42.01 15.23
CA THR A 330 17.21 43.34 14.62
C THR A 330 17.93 43.18 13.26
N ASP A 331 17.52 44.05 12.33
CA ASP A 331 18.29 44.73 11.29
C ASP A 331 19.17 43.95 10.30
N MET A 332 18.69 43.87 9.04
CA MET A 332 19.57 44.03 7.88
C MET A 332 18.95 45.01 6.88
N GLN A 333 19.72 46.08 6.64
CA GLN A 333 19.42 47.24 5.82
C GLN A 333 19.20 46.91 4.33
N MET A 334 18.21 47.55 3.73
CA MET A 334 18.06 47.66 2.28
C MET A 334 19.00 48.74 1.73
N PRO A 335 19.60 48.56 0.54
CA PRO A 335 20.40 49.60 -0.09
C PRO A 335 19.52 50.69 -0.71
N ASN A 336 19.86 51.93 -0.36
CA ASN A 336 19.26 53.18 -0.82
C ASN A 336 19.57 53.41 -2.32
N MET A 337 18.53 53.64 -3.13
CA MET A 337 18.68 54.17 -4.50
C MET A 337 18.58 55.70 -4.42
N ASP A 338 19.72 56.38 -4.50
CA ASP A 338 19.76 57.82 -4.65
C ASP A 338 19.63 58.22 -6.13
N SER A 339 18.67 59.10 -6.36
CA SER A 339 18.43 59.86 -7.58
C SER A 339 19.32 61.10 -7.66
N ASN A 340 20.02 61.29 -8.78
CA ASN A 340 20.43 62.55 -9.40
C ASN A 340 21.16 62.18 -10.71
N GLY A 341 20.93 62.73 -11.90
CA GLY A 341 20.31 63.98 -12.31
C GLY A 341 21.19 64.62 -13.40
N SER A 342 20.66 64.73 -14.62
CA SER A 342 21.02 65.64 -15.73
C SER A 342 22.41 65.60 -16.41
N GLY A 343 22.39 65.64 -17.76
CA GLY A 343 23.23 66.57 -18.53
C GLY A 343 24.02 66.02 -19.73
N ASN A 344 23.35 65.86 -20.87
CA ASN A 344 23.68 66.27 -22.26
C ASN A 344 23.16 65.27 -23.31
#